data_AF-A0A832HUC3-F1
#
_entry.id   AF-A0A832HUC3-F1
#
_cell.length_a   1.000
_cell.length_b   1.000
_cell.length_c   1.000
_cell.angle_alpha   90.00
_cell.angle_beta   90.00
_cell.angle_gamma   90.00
#
_symmetry.space_group_name_H-M   'P 1'
#
loop_
_entity.id
_entity.type
_entity.pdbx_description
1 polymer ?
#
loop_
_entity_poly.entity_id
_entity_poly.type
_entity_poly.pdbx_seq_one_letter_code
_entity_poly.pdbx_strand_id
1 'polypeptide(L)'
;MFAIGIRYLTGFVVASHGTREQVEWPPHPARVFMAMVAAHYQTGADNAEREALLWLEKQPPPKIHAPDAWPPDEVVMQYVPVNDKAGPSKALIHSLPLARDRQPRVFARAALADDKVFLHWPDAVPESNIREAMAKLCAKVTRIGHSISLVQMWLPDSIPNGLRCYVPDQVHGTHQFRVPREGTLSEVLDPSFNREAITRYMELLLEIENAPTKQDKAKAEKKKENEFPQGEPRHDWPRISTYVNYTSREITGKPPAPNTIFSPHLPVFILERRAGSHRCLDLLCTLILTDRWREAMASHANGLSREAQALISGHAADGAPMQTPHLAFLPLGVIGHPNADGRLSGIALAFPNDISPEIRKEIFRAADMVCTQGLMLGRLGTWNLQPATMARQIKTLRAATWTAHPNGATHWGSVTPIAFDHHPKAKDKTGYMIEAAEMVRTACRRIGLPSPGEVIPTPVSAHLGVPPAHAFPRLRRKDGSERCHTHAIIIFDKPVCGPIVIGAGRYRGYGLFRPIEVHT
;
A
#
# COMPACT_ATOMS: atom_id res chain seq x y z
N MET A 1 6.69 21.65 -20.09
CA MET A 1 6.69 21.16 -18.70
C MET A 1 5.84 22.08 -17.86
N PHE A 2 4.89 21.50 -17.14
CA PHE A 2 4.05 22.18 -16.16
C PHE A 2 4.06 21.37 -14.86
N ALA A 3 4.13 22.05 -13.72
CA ALA A 3 4.10 21.41 -12.42
C ALA A 3 3.38 22.28 -11.39
N ILE A 4 2.87 21.65 -10.35
CA ILE A 4 2.28 22.29 -9.18
C ILE A 4 3.07 21.81 -7.97
N GLY A 5 3.69 22.74 -7.26
CA GLY A 5 4.38 22.52 -6.00
C GLY A 5 3.42 22.69 -4.83
N ILE A 6 3.55 21.83 -3.84
CA ILE A 6 2.75 21.80 -2.62
C ILE A 6 3.72 21.68 -1.45
N ARG A 7 3.60 22.55 -0.45
CA ARG A 7 4.35 22.47 0.80
C ARG A 7 3.39 22.32 1.97
N TYR A 8 3.49 21.23 2.71
CA TYR A 8 2.72 20.98 3.93
C TYR A 8 3.35 21.72 5.11
N LEU A 9 2.74 22.84 5.52
CA LEU A 9 3.31 23.78 6.50
C LEU A 9 3.41 23.20 7.91
N THR A 10 2.69 22.12 8.18
CA THR A 10 2.65 21.47 9.49
C THR A 10 3.61 20.27 9.59
N GLY A 11 4.28 19.88 8.52
CA GLY A 11 5.16 18.68 8.48
C GLY A 11 4.39 17.34 8.58
N PHE A 12 3.06 17.38 8.53
CA PHE A 12 2.21 16.19 8.52
C PHE A 12 1.00 16.40 7.59
N VAL A 13 0.41 15.29 7.18
CA VAL A 13 -0.84 15.25 6.42
C VAL A 13 -1.94 14.60 7.24
N VAL A 14 -3.14 15.16 7.18
CA VAL A 14 -4.40 14.54 7.62
C VAL A 14 -5.36 14.52 6.44
N ALA A 15 -5.53 13.33 5.87
CA ALA A 15 -6.37 13.10 4.71
C ALA A 15 -6.82 11.65 4.71
N SER A 16 -8.10 11.40 4.40
CA SER A 16 -8.63 10.05 4.23
C SER A 16 -9.74 10.04 3.18
N HIS A 17 -10.01 8.86 2.60
CA HIS A 17 -11.14 8.63 1.71
C HIS A 17 -11.69 7.23 1.96
N GLY A 18 -13.02 7.10 2.12
CA GLY A 18 -13.65 5.85 2.54
C GLY A 18 -13.45 5.59 4.04
N THR A 19 -12.36 4.92 4.40
CA THR A 19 -12.02 4.57 5.80
C THR A 19 -11.35 5.73 6.52
N ARG A 20 -11.89 6.13 7.68
CA ARG A 20 -11.38 7.30 8.45
C ARG A 20 -10.06 7.05 9.18
N GLU A 21 -9.59 5.81 9.18
CA GLU A 21 -8.34 5.35 9.80
C GLU A 21 -7.16 5.31 8.82
N GLN A 22 -7.42 5.34 7.51
CA GLN A 22 -6.37 5.24 6.51
C GLN A 22 -5.98 6.61 5.97
N VAL A 23 -4.68 6.90 6.01
CA VAL A 23 -4.13 8.13 5.43
C VAL A 23 -4.11 7.99 3.92
N GLU A 24 -4.68 8.97 3.22
CA GLU A 24 -4.52 9.12 1.78
C GLU A 24 -3.18 9.85 1.50
N TRP A 25 -2.15 9.08 1.15
CA TRP A 25 -0.81 9.57 0.80
C TRP A 25 -0.17 8.75 -0.32
N PRO A 26 0.58 9.37 -1.27
CA PRO A 26 0.73 10.81 -1.53
C PRO A 26 -0.62 11.49 -1.82
N PRO A 27 -0.72 12.84 -1.83
CA PRO A 27 -1.99 13.49 -2.11
C PRO A 27 -2.49 13.08 -3.50
N HIS A 28 -3.67 12.47 -3.55
CA HIS A 28 -4.26 12.07 -4.82
C HIS A 28 -4.53 13.33 -5.66
N PRO A 29 -4.24 13.31 -6.99
CA PRO A 29 -4.48 14.47 -7.86
C PRO A 29 -5.92 15.01 -7.77
N ALA A 30 -6.91 14.15 -7.60
CA ALA A 30 -8.30 14.55 -7.37
C ALA A 30 -8.49 15.39 -6.10
N ARG A 31 -7.76 15.09 -5.01
CA ARG A 31 -7.83 15.86 -3.77
C ARG A 31 -7.20 17.24 -3.91
N VAL A 32 -6.08 17.32 -4.64
CA VAL A 32 -5.45 18.60 -4.97
C VAL A 32 -6.38 19.44 -5.84
N PHE A 33 -6.98 18.84 -6.87
CA PHE A 33 -7.95 19.49 -7.74
C PHE A 33 -9.15 20.03 -6.95
N MET A 34 -9.76 19.22 -6.09
CA MET A 34 -10.86 19.67 -5.21
C MET A 34 -10.46 20.83 -4.28
N ALA A 35 -9.21 20.85 -3.79
CA ALA A 35 -8.72 21.95 -2.97
C ALA A 35 -8.60 23.26 -3.77
N MET A 36 -8.18 23.18 -5.03
CA MET A 36 -8.13 24.32 -5.94
C MET A 36 -9.54 24.81 -6.30
N VAL A 37 -10.47 23.90 -6.60
CA VAL A 37 -11.89 24.25 -6.85
C VAL A 37 -12.51 24.92 -5.62
N ALA A 38 -12.22 24.42 -4.41
CA ALA A 38 -12.68 25.05 -3.18
C ALA A 38 -12.12 26.48 -3.03
N ALA A 39 -10.82 26.69 -3.30
CA ALA A 39 -10.21 28.02 -3.25
C ALA A 39 -10.82 28.98 -4.27
N HIS A 40 -11.08 28.52 -5.50
CA HIS A 40 -11.74 29.29 -6.55
C HIS A 40 -13.11 29.79 -6.07
N TYR A 41 -13.98 28.90 -5.58
CA TYR A 41 -15.32 29.30 -5.12
C TYR A 41 -15.31 30.15 -3.84
N GLN A 42 -14.35 29.93 -2.93
CA GLN A 42 -14.20 30.73 -1.71
C GLN A 42 -13.67 32.14 -1.97
N THR A 43 -13.07 32.40 -3.14
CA THR A 43 -12.41 33.67 -3.46
C THR A 43 -13.06 34.40 -4.63
N GLY A 44 -14.35 34.17 -4.85
CA GLY A 44 -15.16 34.96 -5.79
C GLY A 44 -15.41 34.31 -7.14
N ALA A 45 -14.92 33.09 -7.38
CA ALA A 45 -15.14 32.32 -8.61
C ALA A 45 -14.70 33.06 -9.89
N ASP A 46 -13.45 33.53 -9.92
CA ASP A 46 -12.88 34.26 -11.06
C ASP A 46 -12.87 33.43 -12.37
N ASN A 47 -13.37 34.01 -13.47
CA ASN A 47 -13.51 33.30 -14.74
C ASN A 47 -12.18 32.77 -15.30
N ALA A 48 -11.07 33.49 -15.13
CA ALA A 48 -9.77 33.04 -15.63
C ALA A 48 -9.26 31.83 -14.82
N GLU A 49 -9.52 31.81 -13.51
CA GLU A 49 -9.22 30.65 -12.66
C GLU A 49 -10.09 29.44 -13.03
N ARG A 50 -11.35 29.66 -13.42
CA ARG A 50 -12.23 28.60 -13.93
C ARG A 50 -11.68 27.99 -15.21
N GLU A 51 -11.28 28.82 -16.18
CA GLU A 51 -10.65 28.34 -17.42
C GLU A 51 -9.36 27.56 -17.14
N ALA A 52 -8.57 27.99 -16.16
CA ALA A 52 -7.38 27.25 -15.72
C ALA A 52 -7.72 25.87 -15.14
N LEU A 53 -8.79 25.75 -14.34
CA LEU A 53 -9.27 24.46 -13.81
C LEU A 53 -9.79 23.55 -14.93
N LEU A 54 -10.55 24.08 -15.89
CA LEU A 54 -11.05 23.35 -17.07
C LEU A 54 -9.89 22.87 -17.97
N TRP A 55 -8.84 23.67 -18.09
CA TRP A 55 -7.62 23.26 -18.78
C TRP A 55 -6.90 22.13 -18.02
N LEU A 56 -6.82 22.22 -16.69
CA LEU A 56 -6.11 21.25 -15.85
C LEU A 56 -6.77 19.86 -15.85
N GLU A 57 -8.10 19.79 -15.81
CA GLU A 57 -8.81 18.49 -15.82
C GLU A 57 -8.69 17.72 -17.14
N LYS A 58 -8.31 18.40 -18.24
CA LYS A 58 -8.01 17.79 -19.54
C LYS A 58 -6.61 17.19 -19.63
N GLN A 59 -5.73 17.49 -18.68
CA GLN A 59 -4.37 16.96 -18.69
C GLN A 59 -4.35 15.48 -18.29
N PRO A 60 -3.41 14.67 -18.81
CA PRO A 60 -3.26 13.29 -18.37
C PRO A 60 -2.93 13.22 -16.87
N PRO A 61 -3.10 12.06 -16.22
CA PRO A 61 -2.68 11.87 -14.83
C PRO A 61 -1.22 12.32 -14.59
N PRO A 62 -0.94 13.18 -13.60
CA PRO A 62 0.41 13.71 -13.37
C PRO A 62 1.37 12.64 -12.83
N LYS A 63 2.67 12.83 -13.03
CA LYS A 63 3.68 12.22 -12.15
C LYS A 63 3.59 12.90 -10.77
N ILE A 64 3.79 12.15 -9.70
CA ILE A 64 3.77 12.68 -8.33
C ILE A 64 5.15 12.48 -7.71
N HIS A 65 5.79 13.56 -7.31
CA HIS A 65 7.05 13.52 -6.57
C HIS A 65 6.73 13.81 -5.11
N ALA A 66 6.88 12.82 -4.23
CA ALA A 66 6.52 12.95 -2.82
C ALA A 66 7.56 12.28 -1.92
N PRO A 67 7.75 12.78 -0.69
CA PRO A 67 8.58 12.15 0.31
C PRO A 67 7.89 10.92 0.89
N ASP A 68 8.69 10.10 1.57
CA ASP A 68 8.15 9.09 2.46
C ASP A 68 7.27 9.73 3.54
N ALA A 69 6.25 8.99 3.97
CA ALA A 69 5.39 9.36 5.06
C ALA A 69 5.31 8.24 6.10
N TRP A 70 5.25 8.63 7.37
CA TRP A 70 5.14 7.74 8.52
C TRP A 70 3.79 7.96 9.21
N PRO A 71 2.76 7.18 8.86
CA PRO A 71 1.54 7.10 9.67
C PRO A 71 1.85 6.56 11.07
N PRO A 72 1.15 7.01 12.13
CA PRO A 72 1.42 6.62 13.51
C PRO A 72 1.06 5.14 13.75
N ASP A 73 1.87 4.46 14.58
CA ASP A 73 1.51 3.58 15.72
C ASP A 73 0.08 3.01 15.73
N GLU A 74 -0.85 3.92 15.98
CA GLU A 74 -2.27 3.70 16.18
C GLU A 74 -2.96 5.02 15.85
N VAL A 75 -4.15 4.97 15.25
CA VAL A 75 -4.92 6.21 15.02
C VAL A 75 -5.71 6.51 16.28
N VAL A 76 -5.28 7.53 17.01
CA VAL A 76 -5.88 7.91 18.28
C VAL A 76 -7.30 8.44 18.06
N MET A 77 -8.26 7.86 18.77
CA MET A 77 -9.63 8.39 18.84
C MET A 77 -9.64 9.69 19.65
N GLN A 78 -10.16 10.75 19.03
CA GLN A 78 -10.32 12.07 19.65
C GLN A 78 -11.80 12.35 19.92
N TYR A 79 -12.10 12.99 21.04
CA TYR A 79 -13.46 13.37 21.40
C TYR A 79 -13.67 14.85 21.09
N VAL A 80 -14.40 15.14 20.01
CA VAL A 80 -14.59 16.49 19.47
C VAL A 80 -15.99 17.02 19.85
N PRO A 81 -16.12 18.27 20.36
CA PRO A 81 -17.42 18.88 20.64
C PRO A 81 -18.32 18.93 19.40
N VAL A 82 -19.62 18.64 19.56
CA VAL A 82 -20.61 18.80 18.49
C VAL A 82 -21.09 20.24 18.46
N ASN A 83 -20.90 20.94 17.35
CA ASN A 83 -21.25 22.36 17.25
C ASN A 83 -22.76 22.60 17.07
N ASP A 84 -23.50 21.61 16.59
CA ASP A 84 -24.89 21.78 16.11
C ASP A 84 -25.96 21.47 17.17
N LYS A 85 -25.56 20.95 18.34
CA LYS A 85 -26.47 20.65 19.46
C LYS A 85 -25.88 21.16 20.77
N ALA A 86 -26.55 22.14 21.39
CA ALA A 86 -26.33 22.43 22.79
C ALA A 86 -26.87 21.25 23.61
N GLY A 87 -26.01 20.60 24.39
CA GLY A 87 -26.35 19.45 25.23
C GLY A 87 -25.95 19.69 26.68
N PRO A 88 -26.58 19.00 27.65
CA PRO A 88 -26.22 19.08 29.07
C PRO A 88 -24.91 18.31 29.32
N SER A 89 -23.80 18.81 28.79
CA SER A 89 -22.47 18.22 28.99
C SER A 89 -21.86 18.69 30.31
N LYS A 90 -21.05 17.85 30.96
CA LYS A 90 -20.27 18.22 32.15
C LYS A 90 -18.90 18.81 31.81
N ALA A 91 -18.49 18.79 30.54
CA ALA A 91 -17.17 19.23 30.11
C ALA A 91 -17.26 20.65 29.52
N LEU A 92 -16.76 21.64 30.26
CA LEU A 92 -16.59 23.01 29.80
C LEU A 92 -15.65 23.03 28.57
N ILE A 93 -15.95 23.90 27.60
CA ILE A 93 -15.00 24.26 26.55
C ILE A 93 -13.98 25.21 27.19
N HIS A 94 -12.68 24.95 27.02
CA HIS A 94 -11.60 25.73 27.66
C HIS A 94 -11.62 27.24 27.34
N SER A 95 -12.41 27.67 26.36
CA SER A 95 -12.52 29.06 25.90
C SER A 95 -13.91 29.70 26.07
N LEU A 96 -14.95 28.95 26.46
CA LEU A 96 -16.32 29.48 26.64
C LEU A 96 -17.07 28.70 27.74
N PRO A 97 -17.94 29.35 28.55
CA PRO A 97 -18.76 28.70 29.58
C PRO A 97 -19.95 27.92 28.98
N LEU A 98 -19.73 27.26 27.84
CA LEU A 98 -20.72 26.43 27.15
C LEU A 98 -20.24 24.98 27.24
N ALA A 99 -21.14 24.11 27.69
CA ALA A 99 -20.89 22.68 27.68
C ALA A 99 -21.45 22.08 26.39
N ARG A 100 -20.63 21.27 25.72
CA ARG A 100 -21.03 20.54 24.50
C ARG A 100 -20.69 19.07 24.64
N ASP A 101 -21.58 18.21 24.15
CA ASP A 101 -21.31 16.78 24.07
C ASP A 101 -20.16 16.54 23.10
N ARG A 102 -19.25 15.65 23.49
CA ARG A 102 -18.11 15.27 22.66
C ARG A 102 -18.40 13.96 21.96
N GLN A 103 -18.15 13.91 20.66
CA GLN A 103 -18.33 12.71 19.84
C GLN A 103 -16.98 12.13 19.44
N PRO A 104 -16.82 10.79 19.42
CA PRO A 104 -15.61 10.16 18.96
C PRO A 104 -15.38 10.45 17.47
N ARG A 105 -14.16 10.83 17.14
CA ARG A 105 -13.66 11.12 15.80
C ARG A 105 -12.26 10.53 15.64
N VAL A 106 -11.97 10.09 14.43
CA VAL A 106 -10.69 9.52 14.05
C VAL A 106 -10.15 10.34 12.89
N PHE A 107 -8.90 10.76 12.99
CA PHE A 107 -8.21 11.55 11.98
C PHE A 107 -6.97 10.81 11.53
N ALA A 108 -7.05 10.13 10.39
CA ALA A 108 -5.88 9.50 9.79
C ALA A 108 -4.81 10.56 9.48
N ARG A 109 -3.67 10.45 10.16
CA ARG A 109 -2.53 11.38 10.05
C ARG A 109 -1.24 10.67 9.64
N ALA A 110 -0.32 11.33 8.94
CA ALA A 110 1.05 10.84 8.75
C ALA A 110 2.05 11.98 8.81
N ALA A 111 3.18 11.76 9.50
CA ALA A 111 4.34 12.67 9.45
C ALA A 111 5.07 12.49 8.11
N LEU A 112 5.67 13.55 7.59
CA LEU A 112 6.36 13.53 6.29
C LEU A 112 7.88 13.63 6.45
N ALA A 113 8.63 12.94 5.59
CA ALA A 113 10.10 13.01 5.57
C ALA A 113 10.63 14.35 5.04
N ASP A 114 9.87 14.98 4.15
CA ASP A 114 10.08 16.34 3.64
C ASP A 114 8.70 17.01 3.60
N ASP A 115 8.65 18.34 3.58
CA ASP A 115 7.39 19.07 3.54
C ASP A 115 6.87 19.31 2.11
N LYS A 116 7.63 18.96 1.05
CA LYS A 116 7.28 19.29 -0.35
C LYS A 116 6.80 18.09 -1.17
N VAL A 117 5.75 18.32 -1.94
CA VAL A 117 5.20 17.41 -2.95
C VAL A 117 5.05 18.16 -4.27
N PHE A 118 5.21 17.46 -5.39
CA PHE A 118 5.03 18.04 -6.72
C PHE A 118 4.15 17.15 -7.60
N LEU A 119 3.11 17.75 -8.20
CA LEU A 119 2.40 17.15 -9.33
C LEU A 119 3.04 17.68 -10.62
N HIS A 120 3.39 16.78 -11.54
CA HIS A 120 4.22 17.10 -12.69
C HIS A 120 3.64 16.51 -13.98
N TRP A 121 3.42 17.39 -14.96
CA TRP A 121 3.04 17.08 -16.33
C TRP A 121 4.19 17.42 -17.28
N PRO A 122 4.95 16.42 -17.76
CA PRO A 122 6.15 16.67 -18.56
C PRO A 122 5.83 17.38 -19.88
N ASP A 123 4.77 16.92 -20.56
CA ASP A 123 4.43 17.36 -21.91
C ASP A 123 3.41 18.50 -21.95
N ALA A 124 2.84 18.89 -20.80
CA ALA A 124 1.90 19.99 -20.73
C ALA A 124 2.63 21.35 -20.81
N VAL A 125 2.06 22.24 -21.62
CA VAL A 125 2.52 23.62 -21.81
C VAL A 125 1.28 24.53 -21.84
N PRO A 126 0.89 25.15 -20.72
CA PRO A 126 -0.22 26.08 -20.71
C PRO A 126 0.13 27.38 -21.44
N GLU A 127 -0.88 28.02 -22.03
CA GLU A 127 -0.79 29.40 -22.50
C GLU A 127 -0.51 30.36 -21.32
N SER A 128 0.06 31.54 -21.61
CA SER A 128 0.51 32.49 -20.57
C SER A 128 -0.62 32.93 -19.64
N ASN A 129 -1.81 33.22 -20.17
CA ASN A 129 -3.01 33.56 -19.42
C ASN A 129 -3.44 32.43 -18.47
N ILE A 130 -3.45 31.18 -18.94
CA ILE A 130 -3.78 30.01 -18.13
C ILE A 130 -2.74 29.81 -17.03
N ARG A 131 -1.45 29.96 -17.34
CA ARG A 131 -0.36 29.83 -16.35
C ARG A 131 -0.47 30.90 -15.25
N GLU A 132 -0.77 32.15 -15.61
CA GLU A 132 -0.95 33.24 -14.66
C GLU A 132 -2.16 33.04 -13.76
N ALA A 133 -3.31 32.67 -14.32
CA ALA A 133 -4.51 32.36 -13.56
C ALA A 133 -4.28 31.16 -12.62
N MET A 134 -3.60 30.12 -13.10
CA MET A 134 -3.23 28.96 -12.31
C MET A 134 -2.31 29.32 -11.14
N ALA A 135 -1.35 30.21 -11.33
CA ALA A 135 -0.46 30.68 -10.27
C ALA A 135 -1.23 31.44 -9.18
N LYS A 136 -2.14 32.33 -9.58
CA LYS A 136 -3.04 33.05 -8.66
C LYS A 136 -3.92 32.09 -7.87
N LEU A 137 -4.50 31.09 -8.55
CA LEU A 137 -5.33 30.07 -7.90
C LEU A 137 -4.54 29.22 -6.90
N CYS A 138 -3.33 28.75 -7.26
CA CYS A 138 -2.47 28.02 -6.35
C CYS A 138 -2.16 28.82 -5.08
N ALA A 139 -1.87 30.12 -5.21
CA ALA A 139 -1.58 30.98 -4.06
C ALA A 139 -2.77 31.15 -3.08
N LYS A 140 -4.00 30.87 -3.53
CA LYS A 140 -5.21 30.94 -2.70
C LYS A 140 -5.51 29.65 -1.94
N VAL A 141 -4.87 28.52 -2.27
CA VAL A 141 -5.14 27.24 -1.61
C VAL A 141 -4.49 27.22 -0.23
N THR A 142 -5.31 27.07 0.82
CA THR A 142 -4.85 27.09 2.23
C THR A 142 -4.70 25.71 2.86
N ARG A 143 -5.36 24.68 2.30
CA ARG A 143 -5.34 23.32 2.85
C ARG A 143 -5.64 22.26 1.79
N ILE A 144 -5.10 21.06 1.98
CA ILE A 144 -5.44 19.87 1.18
C ILE A 144 -5.86 18.75 2.13
N GLY A 145 -7.11 18.29 2.03
CA GLY A 145 -7.68 17.30 2.95
C GLY A 145 -8.32 17.97 4.17
N HIS A 146 -7.94 17.53 5.37
CA HIS A 146 -8.50 18.07 6.62
C HIS A 146 -8.07 19.53 6.87
N SER A 147 -8.81 20.27 7.69
CA SER A 147 -8.52 21.68 8.04
C SER A 147 -7.19 21.91 8.76
N ILE A 148 -6.53 20.86 9.24
CA ILE A 148 -5.22 20.94 9.90
C ILE A 148 -4.05 20.56 8.98
N SER A 149 -4.35 20.20 7.72
CA SER A 149 -3.36 19.91 6.68
C SER A 149 -3.11 21.19 5.88
N LEU A 150 -2.50 22.18 6.54
CA LEU A 150 -2.24 23.49 5.94
C LEU A 150 -1.17 23.38 4.86
N VAL A 151 -1.40 24.03 3.72
CA VAL A 151 -0.47 24.00 2.59
C VAL A 151 -0.18 25.38 2.05
N GLN A 152 0.98 25.50 1.41
CA GLN A 152 1.28 26.51 0.41
C GLN A 152 1.36 25.82 -0.95
N MET A 153 0.79 26.42 -1.99
CA MET A 153 0.92 25.92 -3.37
C MET A 153 1.49 26.98 -4.30
N TRP A 154 2.25 26.54 -5.32
CA TRP A 154 2.85 27.43 -6.33
C TRP A 154 3.14 26.67 -7.63
N LEU A 155 3.55 27.39 -8.68
CA LEU A 155 4.08 26.80 -9.91
C LEU A 155 5.62 26.81 -9.85
N PRO A 156 6.30 25.67 -9.64
CA PRO A 156 7.75 25.60 -9.59
C PRO A 156 8.38 25.69 -10.98
N ASP A 157 9.60 26.23 -11.05
CA ASP A 157 10.41 26.23 -12.28
C ASP A 157 11.17 24.91 -12.50
N SER A 158 11.37 24.13 -11.45
CA SER A 158 12.05 22.84 -11.50
C SER A 158 11.56 21.89 -10.40
N ILE A 159 11.82 20.59 -10.58
CA ILE A 159 11.43 19.55 -9.62
C ILE A 159 12.67 19.10 -8.86
N PRO A 160 12.65 19.11 -7.51
CA PRO A 160 13.78 18.65 -6.71
C PRO A 160 14.12 17.19 -6.98
N ASN A 161 15.42 16.89 -7.00
CA ASN A 161 15.94 15.53 -7.02
C ASN A 161 15.76 14.87 -5.64
N GLY A 162 15.65 13.54 -5.61
CA GLY A 162 15.64 12.75 -4.35
C GLY A 162 14.26 12.41 -3.79
N LEU A 163 13.17 12.95 -4.35
CA LEU A 163 11.81 12.53 -3.99
C LEU A 163 11.42 11.25 -4.72
N ARG A 164 10.61 10.40 -4.06
CA ARG A 164 10.01 9.23 -4.70
C ARG A 164 9.05 9.71 -5.80
N CYS A 165 9.20 9.15 -6.98
CA CYS A 165 8.40 9.51 -8.14
C CYS A 165 7.36 8.42 -8.42
N TYR A 166 6.10 8.76 -8.28
CA TYR A 166 4.98 7.94 -8.68
C TYR A 166 4.60 8.29 -10.12
N VAL A 167 4.62 7.30 -11.00
CA VAL A 167 4.31 7.47 -12.41
C VAL A 167 3.06 6.65 -12.75
N PRO A 168 2.11 7.20 -13.52
CA PRO A 168 0.98 6.42 -14.03
C PRO A 168 1.49 5.18 -14.77
N ASP A 169 1.04 4.02 -14.34
CA ASP A 169 1.45 2.74 -14.89
C ASP A 169 0.28 1.76 -14.78
N GLN A 170 -0.41 1.54 -15.91
CA GLN A 170 -1.56 0.66 -15.98
C GLN A 170 -1.18 -0.83 -15.96
N VAL A 171 0.09 -1.16 -16.15
CA VAL A 171 0.58 -2.53 -16.30
C VAL A 171 1.23 -3.03 -15.00
N HIS A 172 2.09 -2.22 -14.39
CA HIS A 172 2.87 -2.58 -13.19
C HIS A 172 2.52 -1.74 -11.97
N GLY A 173 1.51 -0.88 -12.04
CA GLY A 173 1.14 0.01 -10.93
C GLY A 173 0.65 -0.76 -9.70
N THR A 174 1.26 -0.48 -8.55
CA THR A 174 0.92 -1.07 -7.24
C THR A 174 0.13 -0.11 -6.34
N HIS A 175 -0.07 1.14 -6.77
CA HIS A 175 -0.80 2.17 -6.06
C HIS A 175 -1.99 2.64 -6.88
N GLN A 176 -3.14 2.91 -6.26
CA GLN A 176 -4.32 3.47 -6.93
C GLN A 176 -4.60 4.87 -6.42
N PHE A 177 -4.48 5.87 -7.31
CA PHE A 177 -4.73 7.27 -6.96
C PHE A 177 -5.96 7.80 -7.69
N ARG A 178 -6.72 8.64 -6.98
CA ARG A 178 -7.89 9.33 -7.53
C ARG A 178 -7.43 10.50 -8.38
N VAL A 179 -7.93 10.62 -9.60
CA VAL A 179 -7.52 11.66 -10.54
C VAL A 179 -8.72 12.41 -11.08
N PRO A 180 -8.61 13.72 -11.39
CA PRO A 180 -9.61 14.40 -12.20
C PRO A 180 -9.57 13.86 -13.64
N ARG A 181 -10.68 14.05 -14.34
CA ARG A 181 -10.85 13.85 -15.78
C ARG A 181 -11.66 15.00 -16.36
N GLU A 182 -11.68 15.13 -17.68
CA GLU A 182 -12.60 16.05 -18.36
C GLU A 182 -14.05 15.85 -17.86
N GLY A 183 -14.72 16.96 -17.53
CA GLY A 183 -16.05 16.99 -16.92
C GLY A 183 -16.06 16.92 -15.39
N THR A 184 -14.90 16.81 -14.72
CA THR A 184 -14.86 16.76 -13.25
C THR A 184 -15.44 18.03 -12.62
N LEU A 185 -15.08 19.20 -13.12
CA LEU A 185 -15.60 20.46 -12.60
C LEU A 185 -17.09 20.63 -12.95
N SER A 186 -17.41 20.66 -14.25
CA SER A 186 -18.74 21.04 -14.75
C SER A 186 -19.82 19.98 -14.52
N GLU A 187 -19.49 18.69 -14.62
CA GLU A 187 -20.49 17.61 -14.54
C GLU A 187 -20.57 16.97 -13.15
N VAL A 188 -19.51 17.08 -12.34
CA VAL A 188 -19.46 16.42 -11.02
C VAL A 188 -19.46 17.44 -9.89
N LEU A 189 -18.51 18.37 -9.86
CA LEU A 189 -18.33 19.25 -8.69
C LEU A 189 -19.34 20.40 -8.64
N ASP A 190 -19.60 21.08 -9.77
CA ASP A 190 -20.55 22.20 -9.82
C ASP A 190 -21.98 21.76 -9.43
N PRO A 191 -22.52 20.64 -9.96
CA PRO A 191 -23.84 20.18 -9.57
C PRO A 191 -23.91 19.66 -8.12
N SER A 192 -22.82 19.08 -7.60
CA SER A 192 -22.79 18.53 -6.22
C SER A 192 -23.05 19.60 -5.16
N PHE A 193 -22.56 20.83 -5.39
CA PHE A 193 -22.74 21.94 -4.46
C PHE A 193 -24.16 22.54 -4.52
N ASN A 194 -24.83 22.48 -5.68
CA ASN A 194 -26.20 22.97 -5.87
C ASN A 194 -26.42 24.40 -5.30
N ARG A 195 -25.44 25.30 -5.53
CA ARG A 195 -25.31 26.60 -4.86
C ARG A 195 -26.58 27.43 -4.90
N GLU A 196 -27.16 27.57 -6.09
CA GLU A 196 -28.28 28.48 -6.34
C GLU A 196 -29.50 28.04 -5.54
N ALA A 197 -29.84 26.75 -5.61
CA ALA A 197 -30.95 26.18 -4.87
C ALA A 197 -30.73 26.27 -3.35
N ILE A 198 -29.53 25.92 -2.87
CA ILE A 198 -29.19 25.99 -1.43
C ILE A 198 -29.24 27.42 -0.91
N THR A 199 -28.63 28.36 -1.62
CA THR A 199 -28.63 29.79 -1.24
C THR A 199 -30.06 30.30 -1.17
N ARG A 200 -30.86 30.00 -2.19
CA ARG A 200 -32.26 30.41 -2.23
C ARG A 200 -33.10 29.79 -1.12
N TYR A 201 -32.87 28.52 -0.79
CA TYR A 201 -33.53 27.86 0.32
C TYR A 201 -33.18 28.49 1.67
N MET A 202 -31.91 28.82 1.89
CA MET A 202 -31.43 29.49 3.10
C MET A 202 -31.96 30.92 3.24
N GLU A 203 -32.05 31.68 2.14
CA GLU A 203 -32.71 32.99 2.12
C GLU A 203 -34.17 32.89 2.57
N LEU A 204 -34.92 31.90 2.09
CA LEU A 204 -36.31 31.69 2.47
C LEU A 204 -36.45 31.29 3.95
N LEU A 205 -35.52 30.50 4.48
CA LEU A 205 -35.49 30.20 5.93
C LEU A 205 -35.23 31.46 6.76
N LEU A 206 -34.32 32.32 6.33
CA LEU A 206 -34.05 33.61 6.99
C LEU A 206 -35.24 34.56 6.86
N GLU A 207 -35.95 34.59 5.73
CA GLU A 207 -37.20 35.34 5.56
C GLU A 207 -38.26 34.88 6.57
N ILE A 208 -38.38 33.57 6.80
CA ILE A 208 -39.32 32.98 7.78
C ILE A 208 -38.91 33.33 9.22
N GLU A 209 -37.62 33.22 9.54
CA GLU A 209 -37.08 33.49 10.88
C GLU A 209 -37.22 34.98 11.26
N ASN A 210 -36.94 35.87 10.32
CA ASN A 210 -36.96 37.32 10.53
C ASN A 210 -38.32 37.97 10.25
N ALA A 211 -39.37 37.20 9.99
CA ALA A 211 -40.69 37.72 9.66
C ALA A 211 -41.27 38.57 10.82
N PRO A 212 -41.66 39.83 10.59
CA PRO A 212 -42.10 40.73 11.66
C PRO A 212 -43.50 40.41 12.16
N THR A 213 -44.33 39.76 11.34
CA THR A 213 -45.70 39.37 11.69
C THR A 213 -45.98 37.91 11.38
N LYS A 214 -47.01 37.33 12.02
CA LYS A 214 -47.47 35.97 11.72
C LYS A 214 -47.94 35.82 10.26
N GLN A 215 -48.49 36.88 9.67
CA GLN A 215 -48.95 36.86 8.29
C GLN A 215 -47.78 36.84 7.30
N ASP A 216 -46.73 37.61 7.57
CA ASP A 216 -45.50 37.60 6.76
C ASP A 216 -44.79 36.25 6.85
N LYS A 217 -44.76 35.65 8.05
CA LYS A 217 -44.23 34.30 8.24
C LYS A 217 -44.96 33.27 7.40
N ALA A 218 -46.30 33.25 7.45
CA ALA A 218 -47.11 32.32 6.66
C ALA A 218 -46.93 32.52 5.14
N LYS A 219 -46.73 33.77 4.70
CA LYS A 219 -46.44 34.08 3.29
C LYS A 219 -45.07 33.54 2.86
N ALA A 220 -44.04 33.71 3.70
CA ALA A 220 -42.69 33.19 3.43
C ALA A 220 -42.66 31.65 3.45
N GLU A 221 -43.40 31.02 4.38
CA GLU A 221 -43.57 29.56 4.41
C GLU A 221 -44.21 29.02 3.13
N LYS A 222 -45.30 29.65 2.67
CA LYS A 222 -45.96 29.28 1.42
C LYS A 222 -45.06 29.48 0.19
N LYS A 223 -44.26 30.54 0.18
CA LYS A 223 -43.27 30.80 -0.88
C LYS A 223 -42.20 29.70 -0.91
N LYS A 224 -41.69 29.29 0.25
CA LYS A 224 -40.76 28.15 0.37
C LYS A 224 -41.37 26.83 -0.08
N GLU A 225 -42.61 26.55 0.29
CA GLU A 225 -43.31 25.33 -0.14
C GLU A 225 -43.56 25.29 -1.65
N ASN A 226 -43.88 26.43 -2.26
CA ASN A 226 -44.05 26.54 -3.70
C ASN A 226 -42.73 26.38 -4.48
N GLU A 227 -41.65 27.01 -4.03
CA GLU A 227 -40.34 26.95 -4.70
C GLU A 227 -39.62 25.62 -4.44
N PHE A 228 -39.85 24.99 -3.28
CA PHE A 228 -39.22 23.75 -2.85
C PHE A 228 -40.24 22.73 -2.32
N PRO A 229 -41.10 22.19 -3.19
CA PRO A 229 -42.18 21.27 -2.80
C PRO A 229 -41.67 19.94 -2.24
N GLN A 230 -40.44 19.56 -2.56
CA GLN A 230 -39.79 18.36 -2.03
C GLN A 230 -38.93 18.61 -0.78
N GLY A 231 -38.98 19.83 -0.21
CA GLY A 231 -38.20 20.20 0.95
C GLY A 231 -36.81 20.73 0.62
N GLU A 232 -35.85 20.53 1.53
CA GLU A 232 -34.49 21.06 1.38
C GLU A 232 -33.83 20.53 0.09
N PRO A 233 -33.25 21.41 -0.75
CA PRO A 233 -32.56 20.98 -1.96
C PRO A 233 -31.36 20.11 -1.58
N ARG A 234 -31.11 19.07 -2.38
CA ARG A 234 -29.99 18.16 -2.14
C ARG A 234 -28.65 18.87 -2.35
N HIS A 235 -27.75 18.70 -1.39
CA HIS A 235 -26.33 19.00 -1.52
C HIS A 235 -25.55 17.72 -1.19
N ASP A 236 -24.78 17.24 -2.15
CA ASP A 236 -23.99 16.02 -2.01
C ASP A 236 -22.53 16.35 -1.69
N TRP A 237 -21.91 15.52 -0.85
CA TRP A 237 -20.47 15.63 -0.64
C TRP A 237 -19.75 15.27 -1.95
N PRO A 238 -18.90 16.16 -2.50
CA PRO A 238 -18.27 15.91 -3.79
C PRO A 238 -17.39 14.66 -3.73
N ARG A 239 -17.59 13.75 -4.69
CA ARG A 239 -16.84 12.50 -4.81
C ARG A 239 -16.29 12.34 -6.22
N ILE A 240 -14.96 12.31 -6.32
CA ILE A 240 -14.26 11.88 -7.52
C ILE A 240 -13.87 10.41 -7.32
N SER A 241 -14.45 9.53 -8.14
CA SER A 241 -14.29 8.07 -8.07
C SER A 241 -13.51 7.49 -9.25
N THR A 242 -12.80 8.33 -10.00
CA THR A 242 -11.91 7.91 -11.10
C THR A 242 -10.54 7.57 -10.53
N TYR A 243 -10.07 6.35 -10.78
CA TYR A 243 -8.80 5.83 -10.28
C TYR A 243 -7.84 5.52 -11.42
N VAL A 244 -6.56 5.76 -11.18
CA VAL A 244 -5.45 5.39 -12.07
C VAL A 244 -4.40 4.63 -11.26
N ASN A 245 -3.82 3.59 -11.87
CA ASN A 245 -2.74 2.82 -11.27
C ASN A 245 -1.41 3.56 -11.44
N TYR A 246 -0.59 3.53 -10.39
CA TYR A 246 0.72 4.17 -10.31
C TYR A 246 1.76 3.18 -9.84
N THR A 247 2.95 3.25 -10.42
CA THR A 247 4.15 2.59 -9.90
C THR A 247 5.04 3.62 -9.22
N SER A 248 5.69 3.25 -8.12
CA SER A 248 6.70 4.09 -7.50
C SER A 248 8.09 3.74 -8.05
N ARG A 249 8.79 4.75 -8.53
CA ARG A 249 10.21 4.69 -8.89
C ARG A 249 10.98 5.53 -7.88
N GLU A 250 11.97 4.93 -7.24
CA GLU A 250 13.02 5.73 -6.60
C GLU A 250 13.84 6.35 -7.74
N ILE A 251 13.92 7.67 -7.78
CA ILE A 251 14.92 8.36 -8.61
C ILE A 251 16.22 8.36 -7.81
N THR A 252 16.75 7.17 -7.52
CA THR A 252 18.16 7.03 -7.18
C THR A 252 18.89 6.88 -8.50
N GLY A 253 19.84 7.77 -8.80
CA GLY A 253 20.67 7.69 -10.02
C GLY A 253 21.63 6.48 -10.05
N LYS A 254 21.35 5.44 -9.26
CA LYS A 254 22.14 4.23 -9.13
C LYS A 254 21.39 3.11 -9.87
N PRO A 255 22.04 2.36 -10.78
CA PRO A 255 21.39 1.21 -11.40
C PRO A 255 20.91 0.25 -10.31
N PRO A 256 19.71 -0.34 -10.46
CA PRO A 256 19.16 -1.25 -9.45
C PRO A 256 20.13 -2.40 -9.21
N ALA A 257 20.26 -2.81 -7.95
CA ALA A 257 21.08 -3.95 -7.60
C ALA A 257 20.55 -5.23 -8.31
N PRO A 258 21.42 -6.22 -8.61
CA PRO A 258 21.01 -7.46 -9.27
C PRO A 258 19.82 -8.13 -8.54
N ASN A 259 18.77 -8.47 -9.28
CA ASN A 259 17.58 -9.16 -8.78
C ASN A 259 17.71 -10.68 -8.92
N THR A 260 16.88 -11.43 -8.19
CA THR A 260 16.73 -12.88 -8.38
C THR A 260 15.82 -13.19 -9.56
N ILE A 261 15.64 -14.46 -9.90
CA ILE A 261 14.61 -14.95 -10.87
C ILE A 261 13.17 -14.61 -10.45
N PHE A 262 12.96 -14.16 -9.21
CA PHE A 262 11.66 -13.78 -8.68
C PHE A 262 11.52 -12.26 -8.60
N SER A 263 10.30 -11.78 -8.85
CA SER A 263 9.96 -10.37 -8.76
C SER A 263 10.13 -9.86 -7.32
N PRO A 264 10.79 -8.70 -7.11
CA PRO A 264 10.88 -8.06 -5.80
C PRO A 264 9.54 -7.47 -5.33
N HIS A 265 8.54 -7.38 -6.21
CA HIS A 265 7.21 -6.83 -5.93
C HIS A 265 6.27 -7.93 -5.44
N LEU A 266 6.43 -8.28 -4.16
CA LEU A 266 5.69 -9.36 -3.51
C LEU A 266 4.25 -8.94 -3.19
N PRO A 267 3.20 -9.61 -3.72
CA PRO A 267 1.86 -9.46 -3.18
C PRO A 267 1.81 -10.11 -1.80
N VAL A 268 1.51 -9.31 -0.79
CA VAL A 268 1.49 -9.71 0.62
C VAL A 268 0.05 -9.89 1.09
N PHE A 269 -0.18 -10.92 1.88
CA PHE A 269 -1.46 -11.25 2.48
C PHE A 269 -1.31 -11.35 4.00
N ILE A 270 -2.19 -10.68 4.72
CA ILE A 270 -2.28 -10.72 6.19
C ILE A 270 -2.96 -12.03 6.59
N LEU A 271 -2.43 -12.67 7.63
CA LEU A 271 -3.01 -13.86 8.24
C LEU A 271 -3.84 -13.47 9.46
N GLU A 272 -5.14 -13.76 9.42
CA GLU A 272 -6.03 -13.53 10.56
C GLU A 272 -6.69 -14.84 10.98
N ARG A 273 -6.70 -15.12 12.29
CA ARG A 273 -7.34 -16.31 12.82
C ARG A 273 -8.86 -16.20 12.66
N ARG A 274 -9.50 -17.19 12.02
CA ARG A 274 -10.96 -17.30 11.93
C ARG A 274 -11.53 -18.26 12.97
N ALA A 275 -10.98 -19.47 13.06
CA ALA A 275 -11.46 -20.51 13.98
C ALA A 275 -10.36 -21.55 14.29
N GLY A 276 -10.49 -22.27 15.42
CA GLY A 276 -9.56 -23.35 15.84
C GLY A 276 -8.80 -23.04 17.13
N SER A 277 -8.12 -24.03 17.70
CA SER A 277 -7.46 -23.92 19.01
C SER A 277 -6.14 -23.15 19.00
N HIS A 278 -5.48 -23.05 17.84
CA HIS A 278 -4.22 -22.33 17.69
C HIS A 278 -4.46 -20.82 17.67
N ARG A 279 -3.79 -20.07 18.55
CA ARG A 279 -3.93 -18.61 18.67
C ARG A 279 -3.10 -17.84 17.64
N CYS A 280 -1.94 -18.38 17.26
CA CYS A 280 -1.04 -17.84 16.25
C CYS A 280 -0.44 -18.99 15.42
N LEU A 281 0.05 -18.66 14.22
CA LEU A 281 0.95 -19.53 13.45
C LEU A 281 2.38 -19.03 13.67
N ASP A 282 3.36 -19.93 13.66
CA ASP A 282 4.78 -19.61 13.74
C ASP A 282 5.55 -20.13 12.52
N LEU A 283 6.84 -19.82 12.45
CA LEU A 283 7.71 -20.27 11.36
C LEU A 283 7.76 -21.81 11.22
N LEU A 284 7.49 -22.59 12.26
CA LEU A 284 7.48 -24.06 12.19
C LEU A 284 6.27 -24.58 11.40
N CYS A 285 5.20 -23.78 11.33
CA CYS A 285 4.01 -24.07 10.53
C CYS A 285 4.19 -23.85 9.02
N THR A 286 5.34 -23.35 8.57
CA THR A 286 5.60 -22.93 7.17
C THR A 286 5.16 -23.98 6.15
N LEU A 287 5.60 -25.24 6.27
CA LEU A 287 5.29 -26.25 5.25
C LEU A 287 3.79 -26.51 5.13
N ILE A 288 3.11 -26.69 6.27
CA ILE A 288 1.66 -26.93 6.30
C ILE A 288 0.93 -25.73 5.69
N LEU A 289 1.31 -24.51 6.09
CA LEU A 289 0.70 -23.28 5.60
C LEU A 289 0.87 -23.12 4.10
N THR A 290 2.09 -23.21 3.58
CA THR A 290 2.36 -23.00 2.14
C THR A 290 1.79 -24.12 1.28
N ASP A 291 1.82 -25.38 1.75
CA ASP A 291 1.25 -26.50 1.00
C ASP A 291 -0.27 -26.36 0.88
N ARG A 292 -0.95 -26.06 2.00
CA ARG A 292 -2.41 -25.88 2.01
C ARG A 292 -2.84 -24.65 1.22
N TRP A 293 -2.07 -23.58 1.25
CA TRP A 293 -2.37 -22.40 0.45
C TRP A 293 -2.23 -22.68 -1.05
N ARG A 294 -1.16 -23.38 -1.45
CA ARG A 294 -0.98 -23.81 -2.84
C ARG A 294 -2.10 -24.75 -3.30
N GLU A 295 -2.47 -25.73 -2.47
CA GLU A 295 -3.59 -26.64 -2.76
C GLU A 295 -4.92 -25.89 -2.95
N ALA A 296 -5.22 -24.92 -2.07
CA ALA A 296 -6.40 -24.09 -2.17
C ALA A 296 -6.40 -23.26 -3.46
N MET A 297 -5.27 -22.62 -3.80
CA MET A 297 -5.14 -21.90 -5.07
C MET A 297 -5.32 -22.83 -6.28
N ALA A 298 -4.75 -24.03 -6.24
CA ALA A 298 -4.90 -25.02 -7.31
C ALA A 298 -6.37 -25.47 -7.49
N SER A 299 -7.13 -25.62 -6.40
CA SER A 299 -8.57 -25.96 -6.50
C SER A 299 -9.42 -24.89 -7.16
N HIS A 300 -8.97 -23.63 -7.16
CA HIS A 300 -9.63 -22.51 -7.85
C HIS A 300 -9.04 -22.24 -9.24
N ALA A 301 -8.10 -23.06 -9.71
CA ALA A 301 -7.40 -22.85 -10.99
C ALA A 301 -8.09 -23.51 -12.20
N ASN A 302 -9.16 -24.29 -12.01
CA ASN A 302 -9.81 -25.06 -13.09
C ASN A 302 -10.32 -24.20 -14.26
N GLY A 303 -10.72 -22.95 -14.00
CA GLY A 303 -11.16 -22.00 -15.02
C GLY A 303 -10.06 -21.10 -15.59
N LEU A 304 -8.81 -21.31 -15.19
CA LEU A 304 -7.65 -20.52 -15.63
C LEU A 304 -6.95 -21.19 -16.83
N SER A 305 -6.09 -20.45 -17.51
CA SER A 305 -5.23 -20.97 -18.56
C SER A 305 -4.31 -22.09 -18.06
N ARG A 306 -3.86 -22.96 -18.98
CA ARG A 306 -2.91 -24.05 -18.66
C ARG A 306 -1.60 -23.52 -18.09
N GLU A 307 -1.15 -22.36 -18.55
CA GLU A 307 0.05 -21.71 -18.04
C GLU A 307 -0.12 -21.24 -16.58
N ALA A 308 -1.23 -20.58 -16.25
CA ALA A 308 -1.54 -20.19 -14.88
C ALA A 308 -1.66 -21.41 -13.94
N GLN A 309 -2.32 -22.48 -14.40
CA GLN A 309 -2.41 -23.75 -13.65
C GLN A 309 -1.04 -24.36 -13.38
N ALA A 310 -0.16 -24.37 -14.38
CA ALA A 310 1.21 -24.88 -14.25
C ALA A 310 2.02 -24.04 -13.24
N LEU A 311 1.95 -22.72 -13.34
CA LEU A 311 2.66 -21.80 -12.44
C LEU A 311 2.22 -21.91 -10.98
N ILE A 312 0.92 -22.14 -10.70
CA ILE A 312 0.41 -22.34 -9.34
C ILE A 312 0.83 -23.71 -8.79
N SER A 313 0.69 -24.77 -9.59
CA SER A 313 0.94 -26.14 -9.14
C SER A 313 2.43 -26.51 -9.10
N GLY A 314 3.25 -25.83 -9.90
CA GLY A 314 4.65 -26.20 -10.14
C GLY A 314 4.82 -27.45 -11.01
N HIS A 315 3.78 -27.88 -11.71
CA HIS A 315 3.78 -29.06 -12.58
C HIS A 315 3.42 -28.70 -14.02
N ALA A 316 4.10 -29.32 -14.97
CA ALA A 316 3.80 -29.21 -16.39
C ALA A 316 2.52 -30.00 -16.75
N ALA A 317 2.04 -29.86 -17.99
CA ALA A 317 0.79 -30.49 -18.45
C ALA A 317 0.79 -32.02 -18.37
N ASP A 318 1.97 -32.64 -18.40
CA ASP A 318 2.20 -34.09 -18.24
C ASP A 318 2.30 -34.53 -16.76
N GLY A 319 2.16 -33.60 -15.81
CA GLY A 319 2.31 -33.85 -14.38
C GLY A 319 3.77 -33.91 -13.90
N ALA A 320 4.75 -33.70 -14.77
CA ALA A 320 6.15 -33.62 -14.36
C ALA A 320 6.45 -32.29 -13.63
N PRO A 321 7.42 -32.26 -12.69
CA PRO A 321 7.84 -31.01 -12.06
C PRO A 321 8.36 -30.00 -13.09
N MET A 322 7.94 -28.75 -12.97
CA MET A 322 8.42 -27.67 -13.85
C MET A 322 9.93 -27.47 -13.71
N GLN A 323 10.60 -27.31 -14.86
CA GLN A 323 12.02 -26.97 -14.94
C GLN A 323 12.25 -25.45 -14.93
N THR A 324 11.23 -24.67 -15.29
CA THR A 324 11.25 -23.22 -15.24
C THR A 324 10.79 -22.69 -13.86
N PRO A 325 11.17 -21.44 -13.51
CA PRO A 325 10.66 -20.80 -12.30
C PRO A 325 9.13 -20.72 -12.30
N HIS A 326 8.53 -20.99 -11.15
CA HIS A 326 7.09 -20.90 -10.93
C HIS A 326 6.78 -20.22 -9.59
N LEU A 327 5.50 -20.12 -9.23
CA LEU A 327 5.07 -19.36 -8.06
C LEU A 327 5.69 -19.91 -6.77
N ALA A 328 6.34 -19.05 -5.99
CA ALA A 328 6.86 -19.37 -4.67
C ALA A 328 5.99 -18.73 -3.58
N PHE A 329 5.82 -19.46 -2.47
CA PHE A 329 5.00 -19.06 -1.33
C PHE A 329 5.92 -18.74 -0.16
N LEU A 330 5.86 -17.50 0.34
CA LEU A 330 6.84 -16.98 1.31
C LEU A 330 6.20 -16.76 2.69
N PRO A 331 6.71 -17.38 3.76
CA PRO A 331 6.26 -17.11 5.12
C PRO A 331 6.84 -15.78 5.64
N LEU A 332 5.99 -14.85 6.09
CA LEU A 332 6.45 -13.57 6.63
C LEU A 332 6.38 -13.58 8.17
N GLY A 333 7.47 -14.01 8.79
CA GLY A 333 7.64 -14.06 10.24
C GLY A 333 7.95 -12.71 10.88
N VAL A 334 7.47 -12.49 12.10
CA VAL A 334 7.87 -11.38 12.97
C VAL A 334 9.22 -11.72 13.59
N ILE A 335 10.28 -11.15 13.00
CA ILE A 335 11.68 -11.52 13.26
C ILE A 335 12.59 -10.28 13.31
N GLY A 336 13.80 -10.46 13.83
CA GLY A 336 14.89 -9.47 13.75
C GLY A 336 14.68 -8.21 14.58
N HIS A 337 13.99 -8.32 15.72
CA HIS A 337 13.91 -7.29 16.75
C HIS A 337 13.83 -7.95 18.15
N PRO A 338 14.08 -7.24 19.26
CA PRO A 338 14.18 -7.85 20.60
C PRO A 338 12.95 -8.66 21.03
N ASN A 339 11.75 -8.19 20.67
CA ASN A 339 10.48 -8.85 21.03
C ASN A 339 9.97 -9.82 19.94
N ALA A 340 10.84 -10.28 19.04
CA ALA A 340 10.44 -11.17 17.96
C ALA A 340 10.27 -12.60 18.46
N ASP A 341 9.17 -13.24 18.08
CA ASP A 341 8.79 -14.59 18.51
C ASP A 341 8.63 -15.57 17.34
N GLY A 342 8.87 -15.13 16.10
CA GLY A 342 8.76 -15.97 14.91
C GLY A 342 7.32 -16.25 14.48
N ARG A 343 6.31 -15.56 15.06
CA ARG A 343 4.92 -15.69 14.60
C ARG A 343 4.78 -15.24 13.14
N LEU A 344 3.94 -15.90 12.38
CA LEU A 344 3.59 -15.54 11.01
C LEU A 344 2.46 -14.52 11.04
N SER A 345 2.77 -13.27 10.72
CA SER A 345 1.74 -12.22 10.56
C SER A 345 1.18 -12.15 9.14
N GLY A 346 1.87 -12.76 8.17
CA GLY A 346 1.41 -12.82 6.80
C GLY A 346 2.20 -13.80 5.96
N ILE A 347 1.81 -13.86 4.70
CA ILE A 347 2.43 -14.66 3.65
C ILE A 347 2.50 -13.84 2.37
N ALA A 348 3.42 -14.18 1.48
CA ALA A 348 3.53 -13.51 0.19
C ALA A 348 3.66 -14.48 -0.97
N LEU A 349 3.30 -14.00 -2.15
CA LEU A 349 3.60 -14.66 -3.42
C LEU A 349 4.85 -14.05 -4.04
N ALA A 350 5.78 -14.90 -4.48
CA ALA A 350 6.91 -14.52 -5.31
C ALA A 350 6.68 -15.07 -6.73
N PHE A 351 6.41 -14.15 -7.65
CA PHE A 351 6.22 -14.45 -9.06
C PHE A 351 7.57 -14.55 -9.78
N PRO A 352 7.72 -15.40 -10.81
CA PRO A 352 8.83 -15.27 -11.76
C PRO A 352 8.87 -13.87 -12.38
N ASN A 353 10.06 -13.37 -12.73
CA ASN A 353 10.20 -12.04 -13.35
C ASN A 353 9.48 -11.92 -14.69
N ASP A 354 9.51 -12.98 -15.50
CA ASP A 354 9.08 -12.94 -16.90
C ASP A 354 7.61 -13.35 -17.09
N ILE A 355 6.75 -13.09 -16.09
CA ILE A 355 5.33 -13.44 -16.16
C ILE A 355 4.52 -12.36 -16.88
N SER A 356 3.63 -12.77 -17.79
CA SER A 356 2.72 -11.84 -18.46
C SER A 356 1.65 -11.27 -17.51
N PRO A 357 1.19 -10.03 -17.72
CA PRO A 357 0.13 -9.42 -16.90
C PRO A 357 -1.18 -10.23 -16.89
N GLU A 358 -1.52 -10.89 -17.99
CA GLU A 358 -2.73 -11.69 -18.16
C GLU A 358 -2.71 -12.91 -17.25
N ILE A 359 -1.60 -13.67 -17.27
CA ILE A 359 -1.40 -14.84 -16.42
C ILE A 359 -1.32 -14.43 -14.94
N ARG A 360 -0.68 -13.29 -14.65
CA ARG A 360 -0.64 -12.73 -13.30
C ARG A 360 -2.04 -12.41 -12.76
N LYS A 361 -2.92 -11.80 -13.57
CA LYS A 361 -4.32 -11.54 -13.21
C LYS A 361 -5.09 -12.83 -12.93
N GLU A 362 -4.87 -13.88 -13.72
CA GLU A 362 -5.47 -15.19 -13.50
C GLU A 362 -5.07 -15.80 -12.15
N ILE A 363 -3.78 -15.77 -11.82
CA ILE A 363 -3.27 -16.25 -10.52
C ILE A 363 -3.86 -15.43 -9.37
N PHE A 364 -4.03 -14.11 -9.55
CA PHE A 364 -4.70 -13.27 -8.55
C PHE A 364 -6.17 -13.64 -8.37
N ARG A 365 -6.91 -14.02 -9.42
CA ARG A 365 -8.28 -14.52 -9.27
C ARG A 365 -8.33 -15.75 -8.36
N ALA A 366 -7.40 -16.70 -8.54
CA ALA A 366 -7.30 -17.85 -7.63
C ALA A 366 -6.98 -17.43 -6.19
N ALA A 367 -6.06 -16.48 -6.00
CA ALA A 367 -5.72 -15.96 -4.67
C ALA A 367 -6.91 -15.25 -4.00
N ASP A 368 -7.68 -14.45 -4.74
CA ASP A 368 -8.88 -13.74 -4.26
C ASP A 368 -9.98 -14.72 -3.84
N MET A 369 -10.14 -15.84 -4.57
CA MET A 369 -11.07 -16.90 -4.16
C MET A 369 -10.69 -17.50 -2.81
N VAL A 370 -9.39 -17.77 -2.58
CA VAL A 370 -8.92 -18.24 -1.26
C VAL A 370 -9.13 -17.17 -0.18
N CYS A 371 -8.89 -15.89 -0.49
CA CYS A 371 -9.14 -14.79 0.46
C CYS A 371 -10.62 -14.70 0.86
N THR A 372 -11.53 -14.92 -0.08
CA THR A 372 -12.98 -14.89 0.15
C THR A 372 -13.48 -16.09 0.96
N GLN A 373 -12.98 -17.29 0.68
CA GLN A 373 -13.45 -18.52 1.32
C GLN A 373 -12.75 -18.80 2.66
N GLY A 374 -11.54 -18.29 2.83
CA GLY A 374 -10.63 -18.61 3.93
C GLY A 374 -9.77 -19.83 3.63
N LEU A 375 -8.67 -19.94 4.38
CA LEU A 375 -7.68 -21.00 4.26
C LEU A 375 -7.85 -22.03 5.38
N MET A 376 -8.10 -23.27 5.01
CA MET A 376 -8.20 -24.40 5.95
C MET A 376 -6.82 -25.06 6.15
N LEU A 377 -6.31 -25.03 7.38
CA LEU A 377 -5.00 -25.59 7.73
C LEU A 377 -5.09 -26.87 8.57
N GLY A 378 -6.21 -27.60 8.44
CA GLY A 378 -6.47 -28.82 9.19
C GLY A 378 -6.44 -28.58 10.71
N ARG A 379 -5.51 -29.25 11.41
CA ARG A 379 -5.37 -29.13 12.87
C ARG A 379 -5.01 -27.72 13.36
N LEU A 380 -4.43 -26.90 12.48
CA LEU A 380 -4.07 -25.51 12.79
C LEU A 380 -5.27 -24.54 12.69
N GLY A 381 -6.46 -25.05 12.33
CA GLY A 381 -7.69 -24.28 12.25
C GLY A 381 -7.92 -23.63 10.89
N THR A 382 -8.83 -22.65 10.87
CA THR A 382 -9.20 -21.88 9.67
C THR A 382 -8.73 -20.44 9.84
N TRP A 383 -8.16 -19.90 8.77
CA TRP A 383 -7.52 -18.58 8.74
C TRP A 383 -8.09 -17.77 7.59
N ASN A 384 -8.21 -16.46 7.76
CA ASN A 384 -8.51 -15.54 6.67
C ASN A 384 -7.20 -15.03 6.07
N LEU A 385 -7.21 -14.87 4.75
CA LEU A 385 -6.18 -14.16 4.02
C LEU A 385 -6.78 -12.85 3.53
N GLN A 386 -6.10 -11.75 3.79
CA GLN A 386 -6.50 -10.45 3.28
C GLN A 386 -5.32 -9.83 2.53
N PRO A 387 -5.49 -9.39 1.27
CA PRO A 387 -4.47 -8.63 0.59
C PRO A 387 -4.06 -7.45 1.46
N ALA A 388 -2.77 -7.27 1.66
CA ALA A 388 -2.25 -6.21 2.50
C ALA A 388 -2.34 -4.88 1.73
N THR A 389 -3.54 -4.32 1.64
CA THR A 389 -3.89 -3.03 1.01
C THR A 389 -3.61 -1.83 1.93
N MET A 390 -3.14 -2.08 3.15
CA MET A 390 -2.87 -1.06 4.14
C MET A 390 -1.68 -0.19 3.70
N ALA A 391 -1.85 1.13 3.80
CA ALA A 391 -0.74 2.10 3.72
C ALA A 391 0.31 1.90 4.84
N ARG A 392 0.02 1.04 5.83
CA ARG A 392 0.89 0.72 6.97
C ARG A 392 0.93 -0.78 7.22
N GLN A 393 1.78 -1.47 6.48
CA GLN A 393 2.21 -2.81 6.84
C GLN A 393 3.21 -2.69 8.02
N ILE A 394 3.01 -3.46 9.11
CA ILE A 394 4.08 -3.72 10.09
C ILE A 394 5.34 -4.11 9.32
N LYS A 395 6.54 -3.82 9.83
CA LYS A 395 7.80 -3.99 9.08
C LYS A 395 7.87 -5.34 8.34
N THR A 396 7.50 -6.43 9.02
CA THR A 396 7.39 -7.79 8.46
C THR A 396 6.46 -7.95 7.26
N LEU A 397 5.39 -7.16 7.13
CA LEU A 397 4.45 -7.25 6.01
C LEU A 397 4.89 -6.41 4.79
N ARG A 398 5.97 -5.63 4.88
CA ARG A 398 6.49 -4.84 3.75
C ARG A 398 7.35 -5.70 2.84
N ALA A 399 7.08 -5.72 1.54
CA ALA A 399 7.89 -6.48 0.56
C ALA A 399 9.39 -6.12 0.64
N ALA A 400 9.71 -4.82 0.72
CA ALA A 400 11.10 -4.33 0.83
C ALA A 400 11.86 -4.86 2.05
N THR A 401 11.17 -5.24 3.14
CA THR A 401 11.80 -5.88 4.31
C THR A 401 12.42 -7.23 3.97
N TRP A 402 11.90 -7.92 2.95
CA TRP A 402 12.36 -9.24 2.52
C TRP A 402 13.21 -9.20 1.25
N THR A 403 13.14 -8.10 0.50
CA THR A 403 13.80 -7.99 -0.80
C THR A 403 14.94 -6.97 -0.81
N ALA A 404 15.02 -6.05 0.16
CA ALA A 404 15.92 -4.90 0.13
C ALA A 404 15.82 -4.05 -1.16
N HIS A 405 14.76 -4.20 -1.94
CA HIS A 405 14.60 -3.50 -3.21
C HIS A 405 14.31 -2.01 -2.99
N PRO A 406 14.86 -1.09 -3.82
CA PRO A 406 15.74 -1.33 -4.99
C PRO A 406 17.24 -1.33 -4.68
N ASN A 407 17.62 -0.91 -3.46
CA ASN A 407 19.00 -0.59 -3.12
C ASN A 407 19.87 -1.83 -2.85
N GLY A 408 19.23 -2.97 -2.57
CA GLY A 408 19.86 -4.23 -2.24
C GLY A 408 20.47 -4.25 -0.84
N ALA A 409 20.94 -5.42 -0.42
CA ALA A 409 21.70 -5.63 0.81
C ALA A 409 22.88 -6.57 0.55
N THR A 410 23.95 -6.42 1.33
CA THR A 410 25.14 -7.28 1.25
C THR A 410 25.05 -8.47 2.20
N HIS A 411 24.39 -8.33 3.35
CA HIS A 411 24.32 -9.35 4.40
C HIS A 411 22.91 -9.91 4.52
N TRP A 412 22.79 -11.24 4.47
CA TRP A 412 21.51 -11.95 4.45
C TRP A 412 21.54 -13.11 5.43
N GLY A 413 20.49 -13.26 6.22
CA GLY A 413 20.31 -14.37 7.15
C GLY A 413 19.07 -15.19 6.78
N SER A 414 19.19 -16.52 6.78
CA SER A 414 18.06 -17.39 6.49
C SER A 414 17.00 -17.31 7.59
N VAL A 415 15.73 -17.18 7.20
CA VAL A 415 14.55 -17.16 8.07
C VAL A 415 13.90 -18.54 8.15
N THR A 416 13.93 -19.28 7.05
CA THR A 416 13.60 -20.71 7.02
C THR A 416 14.83 -21.50 6.57
N PRO A 417 15.06 -22.72 7.10
CA PRO A 417 16.24 -23.50 6.73
C PRO A 417 16.29 -23.83 5.24
N ILE A 418 17.51 -23.87 4.72
CA ILE A 418 17.79 -24.21 3.33
C ILE A 418 17.78 -25.72 3.22
N ALA A 419 16.74 -26.28 2.61
CA ALA A 419 16.72 -27.71 2.29
C ALA A 419 17.60 -27.98 1.06
N PHE A 420 18.62 -28.83 1.21
CA PHE A 420 19.56 -29.10 0.13
C PHE A 420 18.95 -29.99 -0.96
N ASP A 421 19.38 -29.78 -2.20
CA ASP A 421 19.00 -30.62 -3.35
C ASP A 421 19.55 -32.04 -3.20
N HIS A 422 20.78 -32.16 -2.71
CA HIS A 422 21.47 -33.39 -2.35
C HIS A 422 22.09 -33.25 -0.95
N HIS A 423 22.39 -34.38 -0.30
CA HIS A 423 22.98 -34.36 1.03
C HIS A 423 24.49 -34.13 0.97
N PRO A 424 25.07 -33.36 1.91
CA PRO A 424 26.52 -33.33 2.09
C PRO A 424 27.07 -34.73 2.33
N LYS A 425 28.17 -35.07 1.66
CA LYS A 425 28.84 -36.38 1.73
C LYS A 425 29.98 -36.41 2.75
N ALA A 426 30.59 -35.26 3.03
CA ALA A 426 31.68 -35.16 3.99
C ALA A 426 31.26 -35.62 5.39
N LYS A 427 32.13 -36.38 6.06
CA LYS A 427 31.88 -36.97 7.38
C LYS A 427 32.49 -36.15 8.52
N ASP A 428 33.55 -35.40 8.25
CA ASP A 428 34.16 -34.48 9.21
C ASP A 428 33.47 -33.11 9.16
N LYS A 429 33.55 -32.37 10.28
CA LYS A 429 32.85 -31.10 10.45
C LYS A 429 33.32 -30.03 9.44
N THR A 430 34.62 -29.97 9.16
CA THR A 430 35.19 -28.94 8.28
C THR A 430 34.79 -29.17 6.84
N GLY A 431 34.92 -30.41 6.35
CA GLY A 431 34.47 -30.82 5.03
C GLY A 431 32.97 -30.60 4.83
N TYR A 432 32.16 -30.93 5.85
CA TYR A 432 30.71 -30.68 5.82
C TYR A 432 30.38 -29.20 5.63
N MET A 433 31.07 -28.32 6.37
CA MET A 433 30.87 -26.88 6.30
C MET A 433 31.25 -26.30 4.94
N ILE A 434 32.37 -26.75 4.35
CA ILE A 434 32.80 -26.34 3.01
C ILE A 434 31.79 -26.79 1.95
N GLU A 435 31.36 -28.05 2.01
CA GLU A 435 30.40 -28.61 1.06
C GLU A 435 29.04 -27.92 1.16
N ALA A 436 28.52 -27.70 2.37
CA ALA A 436 27.28 -26.97 2.61
C ALA A 436 27.35 -25.53 2.10
N ALA A 437 28.48 -24.84 2.33
CA ALA A 437 28.71 -23.50 1.80
C ALA A 437 28.67 -23.48 0.26
N GLU A 438 29.31 -24.44 -0.41
CA GLU A 438 29.31 -24.50 -1.88
C GLU A 438 27.93 -24.87 -2.45
N MET A 439 27.15 -25.71 -1.76
CA MET A 439 25.76 -25.97 -2.14
C MET A 439 24.92 -24.69 -2.09
N VAL A 440 25.11 -23.85 -1.07
CA VAL A 440 24.43 -22.55 -0.95
C VAL A 440 24.90 -21.58 -2.05
N ARG A 441 26.21 -21.50 -2.35
CA ARG A 441 26.73 -20.69 -3.48
C ARG A 441 26.10 -21.11 -4.81
N THR A 442 26.04 -22.42 -5.06
CA THR A 442 25.38 -22.98 -6.25
C THR A 442 23.90 -22.61 -6.29
N ALA A 443 23.21 -22.65 -5.15
CA ALA A 443 21.80 -22.28 -5.09
C ALA A 443 21.55 -20.78 -5.32
N CYS A 444 22.45 -19.89 -4.87
CA CYS A 444 22.42 -18.46 -5.19
C CYS A 444 22.57 -18.23 -6.71
N ARG A 445 23.56 -18.87 -7.35
CA ARG A 445 23.75 -18.77 -8.81
C ARG A 445 22.51 -19.24 -9.58
N ARG A 446 21.85 -20.31 -9.11
CA ARG A 446 20.63 -20.85 -9.75
C ARG A 446 19.47 -19.86 -9.76
N ILE A 447 19.39 -18.95 -8.77
CA ILE A 447 18.36 -17.91 -8.73
C ILE A 447 18.82 -16.59 -9.36
N GLY A 448 19.92 -16.59 -10.13
CA GLY A 448 20.40 -15.42 -10.87
C GLY A 448 21.29 -14.46 -10.09
N LEU A 449 21.64 -14.80 -8.84
CA LEU A 449 22.52 -13.96 -8.02
C LEU A 449 24.00 -14.24 -8.29
N PRO A 450 24.90 -13.25 -8.05
CA PRO A 450 26.34 -13.51 -8.04
C PRO A 450 26.71 -14.56 -6.99
N SER A 451 27.87 -15.19 -7.15
CA SER A 451 28.39 -16.06 -6.10
C SER A 451 28.73 -15.20 -4.87
N PRO A 452 28.24 -15.54 -3.67
CA PRO A 452 28.58 -14.78 -2.47
C PRO A 452 30.05 -15.01 -2.08
N GLY A 453 30.69 -13.95 -1.60
CA GLY A 453 32.07 -13.99 -1.09
C GLY A 453 32.17 -14.92 0.11
N GLU A 454 31.23 -14.80 1.04
CA GLU A 454 31.18 -15.63 2.24
C GLU A 454 29.81 -16.30 2.43
N VAL A 455 29.86 -17.56 2.86
CA VAL A 455 28.68 -18.32 3.31
C VAL A 455 29.05 -19.02 4.60
N ILE A 456 28.24 -18.79 5.64
CA ILE A 456 28.42 -19.37 6.97
C ILE A 456 27.22 -20.26 7.27
N PRO A 457 27.30 -21.58 7.00
CA PRO A 457 26.29 -22.51 7.49
C PRO A 457 26.22 -22.52 9.03
N THR A 458 25.02 -22.60 9.59
CA THR A 458 24.83 -22.52 11.04
C THR A 458 23.56 -23.25 11.46
N PRO A 459 23.53 -23.88 12.65
CA PRO A 459 22.30 -24.48 13.16
C PRO A 459 21.23 -23.46 13.57
N VAL A 460 21.59 -22.18 13.71
CA VAL A 460 20.70 -21.09 14.16
C VAL A 460 20.71 -19.92 13.18
N SER A 461 19.57 -19.24 13.04
CA SER A 461 19.49 -18.02 12.24
C SER A 461 20.17 -16.84 12.92
N ALA A 462 20.66 -15.87 12.12
CA ALA A 462 21.10 -14.57 12.62
C ALA A 462 19.94 -13.65 13.05
N HIS A 463 18.70 -14.00 12.72
CA HIS A 463 17.52 -13.20 13.04
C HIS A 463 16.90 -13.65 14.37
N LEU A 464 16.77 -12.71 15.32
CA LEU A 464 16.01 -12.94 16.56
C LEU A 464 14.57 -13.39 16.24
N GLY A 465 14.04 -14.32 17.04
CA GLY A 465 12.72 -14.91 16.86
C GLY A 465 12.65 -16.08 15.87
N VAL A 466 13.72 -16.38 15.13
CA VAL A 466 13.74 -17.57 14.25
C VAL A 466 14.16 -18.81 15.06
N PRO A 467 13.38 -19.92 15.03
CA PRO A 467 13.76 -21.18 15.67
C PRO A 467 15.07 -21.76 15.10
N PRO A 468 15.78 -22.64 15.82
CA PRO A 468 16.93 -23.34 15.27
C PRO A 468 16.51 -24.32 14.16
N ALA A 469 17.43 -24.62 13.24
CA ALA A 469 17.14 -25.43 12.04
C ALA A 469 16.54 -26.79 12.36
N HIS A 470 16.98 -27.44 13.45
CA HIS A 470 16.50 -28.76 13.87
C HIS A 470 15.03 -28.77 14.34
N ALA A 471 14.46 -27.61 14.70
CA ALA A 471 13.06 -27.51 15.11
C ALA A 471 12.11 -27.49 13.90
N PHE A 472 12.60 -27.11 12.71
CA PHE A 472 11.80 -27.06 11.50
C PHE A 472 11.50 -28.48 10.97
N PRO A 473 10.27 -28.75 10.52
CA PRO A 473 9.97 -30.00 9.83
C PRO A 473 10.83 -30.20 8.57
N ARG A 474 11.35 -31.42 8.36
CA ARG A 474 12.17 -31.71 7.18
C ARG A 474 11.32 -31.98 5.95
N LEU A 475 11.75 -31.46 4.80
CA LEU A 475 11.15 -31.78 3.51
C LEU A 475 11.42 -33.24 3.15
N ARG A 476 10.37 -33.99 2.81
CA ARG A 476 10.47 -35.38 2.37
C ARG A 476 10.75 -35.47 0.86
N ARG A 477 11.53 -36.47 0.47
CA ARG A 477 11.71 -36.91 -0.91
C ARG A 477 10.60 -37.89 -1.31
N LYS A 478 10.50 -38.20 -2.61
CA LYS A 478 9.55 -39.17 -3.15
C LYS A 478 9.75 -40.59 -2.56
N ASP A 479 11.00 -40.93 -2.22
CA ASP A 479 11.37 -42.19 -1.57
C ASP A 479 11.09 -42.22 -0.06
N GLY A 480 10.48 -41.17 0.50
CA GLY A 480 10.18 -41.04 1.92
C GLY A 480 11.34 -40.54 2.79
N SER A 481 12.56 -40.46 2.26
CA SER A 481 13.72 -39.94 3.00
C SER A 481 13.62 -38.44 3.25
N GLU A 482 14.19 -37.98 4.36
CA GLU A 482 14.21 -36.56 4.70
C GLU A 482 15.40 -35.83 4.06
N ARG A 483 15.18 -34.59 3.63
CA ARG A 483 16.24 -33.69 3.16
C ARG A 483 16.96 -33.08 4.35
N CYS A 484 18.29 -33.04 4.28
CA CYS A 484 19.08 -32.24 5.19
C CYS A 484 18.82 -30.76 4.92
N HIS A 485 18.77 -29.98 5.99
CA HIS A 485 18.59 -28.55 5.94
C HIS A 485 19.39 -27.86 7.05
N THR A 486 19.73 -26.60 6.84
CA THR A 486 20.46 -25.79 7.81
C THR A 486 20.14 -24.31 7.62
N HIS A 487 20.41 -23.48 8.62
CA HIS A 487 20.44 -22.04 8.43
C HIS A 487 21.78 -21.62 7.81
N ALA A 488 21.81 -20.44 7.20
CA ALA A 488 23.06 -19.83 6.77
C ALA A 488 23.01 -18.31 6.88
N ILE A 489 24.19 -17.71 7.00
CA ILE A 489 24.44 -16.30 6.73
C ILE A 489 25.17 -16.23 5.39
N ILE A 490 24.77 -15.30 4.53
CA ILE A 490 25.37 -15.07 3.21
C ILE A 490 25.84 -13.62 3.14
N ILE A 491 27.06 -13.42 2.66
CA ILE A 491 27.66 -12.11 2.46
C ILE A 491 28.07 -11.98 1.00
N PHE A 492 27.51 -10.98 0.32
CA PHE A 492 27.84 -10.62 -1.05
C PHE A 492 28.79 -9.42 -1.09
N ASP A 493 29.73 -9.43 -2.04
CA ASP A 493 30.68 -8.34 -2.24
C ASP A 493 30.00 -7.03 -2.69
N LYS A 494 28.83 -7.14 -3.31
CA LYS A 494 28.00 -6.02 -3.76
C LYS A 494 26.55 -6.22 -3.29
N PRO A 495 25.78 -5.14 -3.06
CA PRO A 495 24.37 -5.25 -2.72
C PRO A 495 23.60 -6.04 -3.79
N VAL A 496 22.72 -6.94 -3.35
CA VAL A 496 21.79 -7.68 -4.20
C VAL A 496 20.36 -7.52 -3.71
N CYS A 497 19.38 -7.66 -4.60
CA CYS A 497 17.96 -7.62 -4.28
C CYS A 497 17.35 -9.04 -4.21
N GLY A 498 16.47 -9.24 -3.24
CA GLY A 498 15.66 -10.45 -3.08
C GLY A 498 14.33 -10.42 -3.87
N PRO A 499 13.40 -11.35 -3.61
CA PRO A 499 13.46 -12.31 -2.50
C PRO A 499 14.53 -13.37 -2.74
N ILE A 500 15.36 -13.63 -1.74
CA ILE A 500 16.34 -14.72 -1.79
C ILE A 500 15.68 -15.96 -1.19
N VAL A 501 15.30 -16.90 -2.06
CA VAL A 501 14.70 -18.17 -1.68
C VAL A 501 15.40 -19.30 -2.43
N ILE A 502 16.13 -20.15 -1.71
CA ILE A 502 17.08 -21.09 -2.30
C ILE A 502 16.91 -22.52 -1.79
N GLY A 503 17.51 -23.47 -2.52
CA GLY A 503 17.44 -24.91 -2.23
C GLY A 503 16.20 -25.60 -2.79
N ALA A 504 16.00 -26.85 -2.38
CA ALA A 504 14.92 -27.72 -2.83
C ALA A 504 13.54 -27.27 -2.33
N GLY A 505 13.51 -26.45 -1.28
CA GLY A 505 12.29 -25.93 -0.67
C GLY A 505 11.84 -24.55 -1.18
N ARG A 506 12.53 -23.99 -2.19
CA ARG A 506 12.35 -22.59 -2.61
C ARG A 506 10.94 -22.18 -3.02
N TYR A 507 10.12 -23.12 -3.49
CA TYR A 507 8.72 -22.86 -3.84
C TYR A 507 7.74 -23.18 -2.71
N ARG A 508 8.22 -23.67 -1.56
CA ARG A 508 7.42 -24.09 -0.38
C ARG A 508 7.81 -23.31 0.88
N GLY A 509 8.32 -22.09 0.71
CA GLY A 509 8.70 -21.20 1.81
C GLY A 509 9.97 -21.57 2.55
N TYR A 510 10.74 -22.58 2.10
CA TYR A 510 12.01 -22.99 2.71
C TYR A 510 13.20 -22.36 2.00
N GLY A 511 14.27 -22.09 2.77
CA GLY A 511 15.45 -21.38 2.29
C GLY A 511 15.21 -19.91 2.00
N LEU A 512 14.21 -19.29 2.64
CA LEU A 512 13.94 -17.85 2.56
C LEU A 512 14.96 -17.09 3.41
N PHE A 513 15.51 -16.00 2.88
CA PHE A 513 16.41 -15.10 3.59
C PHE A 513 15.80 -13.71 3.75
N ARG A 514 16.30 -13.00 4.75
CA ARG A 514 16.01 -11.60 5.02
C ARG A 514 17.32 -10.82 5.22
N PRO A 515 17.42 -9.55 4.77
CA PRO A 515 18.58 -8.70 5.02
C PRO A 515 18.88 -8.58 6.52
N ILE A 516 20.16 -8.62 6.89
CA ILE A 516 20.63 -8.35 8.25
C ILE A 516 20.90 -6.86 8.38
N GLU A 517 20.41 -6.24 9.44
CA GLU A 517 20.70 -4.84 9.75
C GLU A 517 22.10 -4.73 10.38
N VAL A 518 23.07 -4.39 9.55
CA VAL A 518 24.43 -4.09 10.01
C VAL A 518 24.40 -2.70 10.63
N HIS A 519 24.45 -2.61 11.96
CA HIS A 519 24.69 -1.34 12.63
C HIS A 519 26.15 -0.98 12.34
N THR A 520 26.34 0.08 11.58
CA THR A 520 27.67 0.63 11.28
C THR A 520 28.10 1.59 12.38
#